data_AF-A0A1R3TRV7-F1
#
_entry.id   AF-A0A1R3TRV7-F1
#
_cell.length_a   1.000
_cell.length_b   1.000
_cell.length_c   1.000
_cell.angle_alpha   90.00
_cell.angle_beta   90.00
_cell.angle_gamma   90.00
#
_symmetry.space_group_name_H-M   'P 1'
#
loop_
_entity.id
_entity.type
_entity.pdbx_description
1 polymer ?
#
loop_
_entity_poly.entity_id
_entity_poly.type
_entity_poly.pdbx_seq_one_letter_code
_entity_poly.pdbx_strand_id
1 'polypeptide(L)'
;MCDNLKAGVAKALWFAPTLNATFAAMAEHYDTTILPTRSRKPRDKAKVEGAVLIVERWILARLRNRRFFSLADLNAAISVLLDDLNNRPMRHIGKSRRDLFKEVEKRALAPLPALPFD
;
A
#
# COMPACT_ATOMS: atom_id res chain seq x y z
N MET A 1 2.89 -7.08 6.53
CA MET A 1 4.12 -6.35 6.88
C MET A 1 3.87 -4.86 6.75
N CYS A 2 4.02 -4.10 7.82
CA CYS A 2 3.81 -2.65 7.83
C CYS A 2 5.06 -1.91 8.31
N ASP A 3 5.10 -0.60 8.04
CA ASP A 3 6.14 0.24 8.63
C ASP A 3 5.98 0.34 10.16
N ASN A 4 7.05 0.72 10.85
CA ASN A 4 7.02 0.97 12.29
C ASN A 4 6.54 2.39 12.61
N LEU A 5 5.31 2.70 12.20
CA LEU A 5 4.73 4.04 12.34
C LEU A 5 4.36 4.30 13.81
N LYS A 6 4.84 5.41 14.39
CA LYS A 6 4.58 5.75 15.81
C LYS A 6 3.10 5.88 16.15
N ALA A 7 2.26 6.25 15.18
CA ALA A 7 0.82 6.43 15.41
C ALA A 7 0.05 5.10 15.58
N GLY A 8 0.60 3.97 15.13
CA GLY A 8 -0.08 2.66 15.18
C GLY A 8 0.72 1.59 15.94
N VAL A 9 2.03 1.75 16.05
CA VAL A 9 2.92 0.81 16.74
C VAL A 9 3.49 1.50 17.98
N ALA A 10 2.99 1.11 19.16
CA ALA A 10 3.48 1.59 20.44
C ALA A 10 4.86 0.98 20.79
N LYS A 11 5.04 -0.31 20.50
CA LYS A 11 6.33 -1.00 20.67
C LYS A 11 6.54 -2.02 19.57
N ALA A 12 7.58 -1.80 18.76
CA ALA A 12 7.99 -2.76 17.75
C ALA A 12 8.75 -3.92 18.41
N LEU A 13 8.02 -4.98 18.74
CA LEU A 13 8.59 -6.30 19.02
C LEU A 13 8.29 -7.18 17.82
N TRP A 14 9.31 -7.83 17.27
CA TRP A 14 9.20 -8.57 16.01
C TRP A 14 8.16 -9.71 16.05
N PHE A 15 7.98 -10.34 17.21
CA PHE A 15 7.03 -11.45 17.39
C PHE A 15 5.77 -11.09 18.21
N ALA A 16 5.76 -9.92 18.87
CA ALA A 16 4.65 -9.51 19.74
C ALA A 16 4.52 -7.98 19.76
N PRO A 17 4.29 -7.34 18.60
CA PRO A 17 4.24 -5.89 18.51
C PRO A 17 3.10 -5.38 19.39
N THR A 18 3.38 -4.36 20.20
CA THR A 18 2.33 -3.64 20.91
C THR A 18 1.77 -2.62 19.95
N LEU A 19 0.58 -2.90 19.41
CA LEU A 19 -0.19 -1.97 18.60
C LEU A 19 -0.99 -1.04 19.52
N ASN A 20 -1.37 0.13 19.03
CA ASN A 20 -2.38 0.93 19.73
C ASN A 20 -3.75 0.20 19.65
N ALA A 21 -4.68 0.60 20.53
CA ALA A 21 -6.00 -0.07 20.60
C ALA A 21 -6.77 0.00 19.28
N THR A 22 -6.77 1.16 18.61
CA THR A 22 -7.48 1.35 17.34
C THR A 22 -6.93 0.49 16.21
N PHE A 23 -5.61 0.37 16.07
CA PHE A 23 -4.98 -0.41 15.01
C PHE A 23 -5.08 -1.91 15.26
N ALA A 24 -5.09 -2.32 16.55
CA ALA A 24 -5.42 -3.69 16.93
C ALA A 24 -6.89 -4.05 16.61
N ALA A 25 -7.84 -3.18 16.98
CA ALA A 25 -9.26 -3.38 16.66
C ALA A 25 -9.52 -3.40 15.14
N MET A 26 -8.81 -2.56 14.38
CA MET A 26 -8.87 -2.58 12.92
C MET A 26 -8.33 -3.89 12.34
N ALA A 27 -7.22 -4.41 12.88
CA ALA A 27 -6.69 -5.71 12.49
C ALA A 27 -7.69 -6.84 12.74
N GLU A 28 -8.36 -6.83 13.89
CA GLU A 28 -9.39 -7.80 14.25
C GLU A 28 -10.62 -7.69 13.31
N HIS A 29 -11.09 -6.47 13.03
CA HIS A 29 -12.23 -6.23 12.15
C HIS A 29 -12.04 -6.76 10.72
N TYR A 30 -10.82 -6.60 10.17
CA TYR A 30 -10.48 -7.05 8.81
C TYR A 30 -9.79 -8.42 8.79
N ASP A 31 -9.81 -9.18 9.88
CA ASP A 31 -9.15 -10.49 10.02
C ASP A 31 -7.70 -10.48 9.46
N THR A 32 -6.94 -9.43 9.82
CA THR A 32 -5.64 -9.13 9.24
C THR A 32 -4.57 -9.06 10.31
N THR A 33 -3.47 -9.80 10.11
CA THR A 33 -2.32 -9.71 11.01
C THR A 33 -1.40 -8.54 10.64
N ILE A 34 -1.22 -7.60 11.57
CA ILE A 34 -0.27 -6.50 11.44
C ILE A 34 1.09 -6.93 11.97
N LEU A 35 2.08 -6.95 11.08
CA LEU A 35 3.47 -7.29 11.40
C LEU A 35 4.39 -6.10 11.11
N PRO A 36 4.78 -5.32 12.12
CA PRO A 36 5.73 -4.22 11.96
C PRO A 36 7.12 -4.74 11.59
N THR A 37 7.75 -4.10 10.60
CA THR A 37 9.14 -4.37 10.26
C THR A 37 10.11 -3.96 11.37
N ARG A 38 11.30 -4.59 11.42
CA ARG A 38 12.30 -4.25 12.43
C ARG A 38 12.84 -2.85 12.21
N SER A 39 13.02 -2.11 13.30
CA SER A 39 13.66 -0.80 13.25
C SER A 39 15.05 -0.89 12.62
N ARG A 40 15.37 0.04 11.72
CA ARG A 40 16.67 0.14 11.01
C ARG A 40 17.04 -1.11 10.19
N LYS A 41 16.05 -1.89 9.72
CA LYS A 41 16.25 -3.02 8.80
C LYS A 41 15.50 -2.79 7.47
N PRO A 42 16.09 -2.00 6.54
CA PRO A 42 15.40 -1.59 5.30
C PRO A 42 15.00 -2.77 4.39
N ARG A 43 15.66 -3.93 4.52
CA ARG A 43 15.36 -5.11 3.71
C ARG A 43 14.00 -5.74 4.02
N ASP A 44 13.43 -5.51 5.21
CA ASP A 44 12.16 -6.12 5.64
C ASP A 44 10.95 -5.57 4.85
N LYS A 45 11.06 -4.37 4.27
CA LYS A 45 10.02 -3.72 3.44
C LYS A 45 10.50 -3.30 2.05
N ALA A 46 11.60 -3.89 1.56
CA ALA A 46 12.23 -3.47 0.30
C ALA A 46 11.27 -3.49 -0.91
N LYS A 47 10.33 -4.45 -0.97
CA LYS A 47 9.32 -4.51 -2.05
C LYS A 47 8.34 -3.34 -2.00
N VAL A 48 7.90 -2.96 -0.81
CA VAL A 48 6.99 -1.82 -0.60
C VAL A 48 7.70 -0.52 -0.96
N GLU A 49 8.91 -0.30 -0.46
CA GLU A 49 9.70 0.90 -0.77
C GLU A 49 10.00 1.01 -2.27
N GLY A 50 10.34 -0.11 -2.92
CA GLY A 50 10.51 -0.14 -4.38
C GLY A 50 9.23 0.22 -5.13
N ALA A 51 8.06 -0.24 -4.66
CA ALA A 51 6.79 0.13 -5.26
C ALA A 51 6.47 1.63 -5.08
N VAL A 52 6.72 2.19 -3.90
CA VAL A 52 6.57 3.63 -3.63
C VAL A 52 7.45 4.45 -4.58
N LEU A 53 8.73 4.10 -4.71
CA LEU A 53 9.65 4.78 -5.64
C LEU A 53 9.17 4.73 -7.10
N ILE A 54 8.55 3.62 -7.52
CA ILE A 54 7.95 3.52 -8.86
C ILE A 54 6.79 4.51 -8.98
N VAL A 55 5.88 4.55 -8.02
CA VAL A 55 4.74 5.47 -8.02
C VAL A 55 5.21 6.93 -8.02
N GLU A 56 6.18 7.30 -7.20
CA GLU A 56 6.74 8.66 -7.18
C GLU A 56 7.31 9.07 -8.54
N ARG A 57 8.15 8.20 -9.13
CA ARG A 57 8.77 8.48 -10.44
C ARG A 57 7.78 8.49 -11.59
N TRP A 58 6.69 7.73 -11.50
CA TRP A 58 5.71 7.63 -12.58
C TRP A 58 4.60 8.67 -12.46
N ILE A 59 4.07 8.87 -11.26
CA ILE A 59 2.91 9.73 -11.03
C ILE A 59 3.39 11.13 -10.67
N LEU A 60 4.11 11.29 -9.55
CA LEU A 60 4.48 12.62 -9.04
C LEU A 60 5.36 13.39 -10.03
N ALA A 61 6.31 12.71 -10.68
CA ALA A 61 7.16 13.36 -11.69
C ALA A 61 6.37 13.92 -12.89
N ARG A 62 5.22 13.32 -13.25
CA ARG A 62 4.34 13.83 -14.33
C ARG A 62 3.43 14.95 -13.86
N LEU A 63 3.11 14.98 -12.57
CA LEU A 63 2.26 16.01 -11.97
C LEU A 63 3.05 17.24 -11.50
N ARG A 64 4.39 17.16 -11.41
CA ARG A 64 5.26 18.20 -10.80
C ARG A 64 5.10 19.63 -11.35
N ASN A 65 4.66 19.78 -12.60
CA ASN A 65 4.48 21.07 -13.27
C ASN A 65 2.99 21.44 -13.45
N ARG A 66 2.08 20.70 -12.82
CA ARG A 66 0.63 20.97 -12.85
C ARG A 66 0.21 21.59 -11.51
N ARG A 67 -0.62 22.62 -11.58
CA ARG A 67 -1.29 23.20 -10.41
C ARG A 67 -2.70 22.63 -10.31
N PHE A 68 -3.10 22.31 -9.09
CA PHE A 68 -4.43 21.83 -8.76
C PHE A 68 -5.06 22.80 -7.78
N PHE A 69 -6.37 23.02 -7.92
CA PHE A 69 -7.14 23.94 -7.08
C PHE A 69 -8.05 23.20 -6.10
N SER A 70 -8.12 21.87 -6.19
CA SER A 70 -8.82 21.02 -5.24
C SER A 70 -8.12 19.67 -5.08
N LEU A 71 -8.36 19.02 -3.93
CA LEU A 71 -7.92 17.65 -3.71
C LEU A 71 -8.62 16.67 -4.65
N ALA A 72 -9.87 16.95 -5.02
CA ALA A 72 -10.63 16.14 -5.97
C ALA A 72 -9.94 16.11 -7.34
N ASP A 73 -9.51 17.27 -7.86
CA ASP A 73 -8.82 17.35 -9.15
C ASP A 73 -7.47 16.63 -9.13
N LEU A 74 -6.73 16.75 -8.03
CA LEU A 74 -5.47 16.03 -7.84
C LEU A 74 -5.71 14.51 -7.81
N ASN A 75 -6.69 14.05 -7.04
CA ASN A 75 -7.04 12.63 -6.95
C ASN A 75 -7.50 12.06 -8.29
N ALA A 76 -8.29 12.82 -9.05
CA ALA A 76 -8.71 12.42 -10.40
C ALA A 76 -7.50 12.26 -11.33
N ALA A 77 -6.55 13.21 -11.30
CA ALA A 77 -5.33 13.13 -12.11
C ALA A 77 -4.41 11.97 -11.69
N ILE A 78 -4.30 11.70 -10.39
CA ILE A 78 -3.55 10.54 -9.88
C ILE A 78 -4.21 9.23 -10.34
N SER A 79 -5.54 9.13 -10.28
CA SER A 79 -6.29 7.92 -10.64
C SER A 79 -6.01 7.49 -12.08
N VAL A 80 -5.99 8.44 -13.03
CA VAL A 80 -5.65 8.15 -14.43
C VAL A 80 -4.23 7.59 -14.57
N LEU A 81 -3.24 8.24 -13.96
CA LEU A 81 -1.84 7.80 -14.04
C LEU A 81 -1.59 6.47 -13.31
N LEU A 82 -2.37 6.20 -12.25
CA LEU A 82 -2.33 4.94 -11.52
C LEU A 82 -2.90 3.79 -12.36
N ASP A 83 -4.00 4.04 -13.09
CA ASP A 83 -4.58 3.06 -14.01
C ASP A 83 -3.58 2.67 -15.11
N ASP A 84 -2.95 3.67 -15.73
CA ASP A 84 -1.90 3.49 -16.73
C ASP A 84 -0.72 2.68 -16.17
N LEU A 85 -0.25 3.02 -14.97
CA LEU A 85 0.87 2.34 -14.32
C LEU A 85 0.56 0.86 -14.03
N ASN A 86 -0.68 0.56 -13.63
CA ASN A 86 -1.09 -0.79 -13.29
C ASN A 86 -1.34 -1.67 -14.51
N ASN A 87 -1.78 -1.09 -15.62
CA ASN A 87 -2.02 -1.79 -16.89
C ASN A 87 -0.77 -1.90 -17.78
N ARG A 88 0.29 -1.14 -17.50
CA ARG A 88 1.56 -1.21 -18.24
C ARG A 88 2.29 -2.56 -18.02
N PRO A 89 2.69 -3.27 -19.10
CA PRO A 89 3.53 -4.47 -18.99
C PRO A 89 4.90 -4.17 -18.37
N MET A 90 5.31 -5.01 -17.42
CA MET A 90 6.62 -4.90 -16.79
C MET A 90 7.67 -5.64 -17.62
N ARG A 91 8.77 -4.96 -17.96
CA ARG A 91 9.79 -5.44 -18.93
C ARG A 91 10.32 -6.85 -18.64
N HIS A 92 10.53 -7.21 -17.38
CA HIS A 92 11.08 -8.51 -17.00
C HIS A 92 10.04 -9.64 -16.85
N ILE A 93 8.76 -9.29 -16.71
CA ILE A 93 7.68 -10.25 -16.44
C ILE A 93 6.80 -10.46 -17.67
N GLY A 94 6.75 -9.50 -18.60
CA GLY A 94 5.89 -9.53 -19.78
C GLY A 94 4.40 -9.31 -19.49
N LYS A 95 4.00 -9.25 -18.21
CA LYS A 95 2.63 -8.99 -17.74
C LYS A 95 2.54 -7.65 -17.02
N SER A 96 1.33 -7.08 -16.99
CA SER A 96 1.06 -5.89 -16.18
C SER A 96 0.88 -6.25 -14.69
N ARG A 97 0.91 -5.25 -13.81
CA ARG A 97 0.60 -5.45 -12.38
C ARG A 97 -0.84 -5.92 -12.19
N ARG A 98 -1.76 -5.36 -12.98
CA ARG A 98 -3.17 -5.75 -12.99
C ARG A 98 -3.34 -7.22 -13.37
N ASP A 99 -2.61 -7.70 -14.37
CA ASP A 99 -2.72 -9.08 -14.83
C ASP A 99 -2.26 -10.04 -13.74
N LEU A 100 -1.10 -9.76 -13.13
CA LEU A 100 -0.60 -10.55 -11.99
C LEU A 100 -1.60 -10.56 -10.82
N PHE A 101 -2.17 -9.40 -10.48
CA PHE A 101 -3.19 -9.32 -9.43
C PHE A 101 -4.40 -10.22 -9.75
N LYS A 102 -4.92 -10.14 -10.98
CA LYS A 102 -6.09 -10.95 -11.40
C LYS A 102 -5.78 -12.45 -11.42
N GLU A 103 -4.57 -12.83 -11.83
CA GLU A 103 -4.15 -14.22 -12.00
C GLU A 103 -3.81 -14.90 -10.67
N VAL A 104 -3.15 -14.16 -9.77
CA VAL A 104 -2.55 -14.72 -8.55
C VAL A 104 -3.30 -14.27 -7.30
N GLU A 105 -3.33 -12.96 -7.05
CA GLU A 105 -3.75 -12.41 -5.75
C GLU A 105 -5.27 -12.44 -5.56
N LYS A 106 -6.04 -12.14 -6.61
CA LYS A 106 -7.50 -11.98 -6.53
C LYS A 106 -8.21 -13.22 -5.98
N ARG A 107 -7.69 -14.42 -6.25
CA ARG A 107 -8.28 -15.69 -5.79
C ARG A 107 -8.01 -15.96 -4.31
N ALA A 108 -7.01 -15.30 -3.72
CA ALA A 108 -6.62 -15.44 -2.32
C ALA A 108 -7.24 -14.36 -1.42
N LEU A 109 -7.96 -13.38 -1.98
CA LEU A 109 -8.59 -12.32 -1.20
C LEU A 109 -9.87 -12.81 -0.53
N ALA A 110 -10.00 -12.52 0.77
CA ALA A 110 -11.24 -12.68 1.52
C ALA A 110 -12.26 -11.58 1.16
N PRO A 111 -13.57 -11.84 1.31
CA PRO A 111 -14.58 -10.78 1.22
C PRO A 111 -14.36 -9.74 2.32
N LEU A 112 -14.73 -8.49 2.04
CA LEU A 112 -14.72 -7.44 3.06
C LEU A 112 -15.85 -7.68 4.09
N PRO A 113 -15.67 -7.26 5.35
CA PRO A 113 -16.76 -7.20 6.32
C PRO A 113 -17.93 -6.36 5.79
N ALA A 114 -19.16 -6.69 6.22
CA ALA A 114 -20.37 -6.02 5.76
C ALA A 114 -20.44 -4.54 6.18
N LEU A 115 -19.77 -4.19 7.28
CA LEU A 115 -19.68 -2.83 7.81
C LEU A 115 -18.23 -2.34 7.76
N PRO A 116 -18.00 -1.05 7.48
CA PRO A 116 -16.67 -0.45 7.62
C PRO A 116 -16.23 -0.47 9.08
N PHE A 117 -14.91 -0.35 9.30
CA PHE A 117 -14.35 -0.09 10.62
C PHE A 117 -14.59 1.39 11.01
N ASP A 118 -15.05 1.62 12.24
CA ASP A 118 -15.40 2.94 12.80
C ASP A 118 -14.30 3.55 13.71
#